data_AF-A0A495Z551-F1
#
_entry.id   AF-A0A495Z551-F1
#
_cell.length_a   1.000
_cell.length_b   1.000
_cell.length_c   1.000
_cell.angle_alpha   90.00
_cell.angle_beta   90.00
_cell.angle_gamma   90.00
#
_symmetry.space_group_name_H-M   'P 1'
#
loop_
_entity.id
_entity.type
_entity.pdbx_description
1 polymer ?
#
loop_
_entity_poly.entity_id
_entity_poly.type
_entity_poly.pdbx_seq_one_letter_code
_entity_poly.pdbx_strand_id
1 'polypeptide(L)'
;MERPRLNLLVTAISCLAILVFPIFVTGCGDSGDDDDSTGDDVVAPDPEPVPEPTPQLEQQPQPEPPPQQQPEQQPEQQPEQQPERQPEQQPEPQLPPQPEPPPGVSFQEEILPILQASCAVAGCHAAPNPPKGLNLETYADFEKGGVFNPGDSNGSVVIRRIDGGGMPPGAPLAADQIQLFKDWIDEGAKNN
;
A
#
# COMPACT_ATOMS: atom_id res chain seq x y z
N MET A 1 4.06 34.20 -43.15
CA MET A 1 2.67 33.76 -43.37
C MET A 1 1.98 33.72 -42.03
N GLU A 2 1.17 34.75 -41.82
CA GLU A 2 0.61 35.16 -40.54
C GLU A 2 -0.64 34.36 -40.20
N ARG A 3 -0.80 34.00 -38.93
CA ARG A 3 -2.06 33.48 -38.38
C ARG A 3 -2.89 34.67 -37.90
N PRO A 4 -4.22 34.67 -38.07
CA PRO A 4 -5.07 35.38 -37.14
C PRO A 4 -5.96 34.41 -36.35
N ARG A 5 -5.84 34.56 -35.04
CA ARG A 5 -6.72 34.07 -34.00
C ARG A 5 -8.11 34.70 -34.17
N LEU A 6 -9.15 33.90 -34.36
CA LEU A 6 -10.53 34.37 -34.30
C LEU A 6 -11.11 34.01 -32.93
N ASN A 7 -10.92 34.92 -31.99
CA ASN A 7 -11.65 34.97 -30.73
C ASN A 7 -13.06 35.54 -31.00
N LEU A 8 -14.03 35.04 -30.23
CA LEU A 8 -15.07 35.87 -29.60
C LEU A 8 -16.17 36.47 -30.51
N LEU A 9 -17.31 35.77 -30.66
CA LEU A 9 -18.68 36.32 -30.62
C LEU A 9 -19.72 35.25 -31.00
N VAL A 10 -20.25 34.45 -30.06
CA VAL A 10 -21.67 34.03 -30.08
C VAL A 10 -22.14 33.88 -28.63
N THR A 11 -22.27 35.01 -27.97
CA THR A 11 -23.03 35.15 -26.73
C THR A 11 -24.53 34.95 -26.98
N ALA A 12 -25.17 34.20 -26.09
CA ALA A 12 -26.52 34.42 -25.57
C ALA A 12 -27.72 34.31 -26.53
N ILE A 13 -28.36 33.13 -26.52
CA ILE A 13 -29.82 32.95 -26.73
C ILE A 13 -30.26 32.04 -25.57
N SER A 14 -30.61 32.54 -24.39
CA SER A 14 -31.86 33.23 -24.02
C SER A 14 -33.13 32.39 -24.29
N CYS A 15 -33.71 31.90 -23.19
CA CYS A 15 -35.15 31.66 -22.94
C CYS A 15 -35.90 30.52 -23.68
N LEU A 16 -36.14 29.41 -22.97
CA LEU A 16 -37.46 28.83 -22.64
C LEU A 16 -37.19 27.64 -21.67
N ALA A 17 -37.38 27.73 -20.36
CA ALA A 17 -38.66 27.74 -19.63
C ALA A 17 -39.64 26.62 -20.06
N ILE A 18 -40.01 25.79 -19.07
CA ILE A 18 -41.15 24.84 -19.01
C ILE A 18 -40.82 23.46 -19.64
N LEU A 19 -40.68 22.38 -18.86
CA LEU A 19 -41.77 21.71 -18.15
C LEU A 19 -41.36 21.20 -16.76
N VAL A 20 -42.04 21.76 -15.77
CA VAL A 20 -42.35 21.15 -14.47
C VAL A 20 -42.89 19.74 -14.72
N PHE A 21 -42.12 18.71 -14.38
CA PHE A 21 -42.67 17.37 -14.21
C PHE A 21 -43.38 17.32 -12.85
N PRO A 22 -44.67 16.97 -12.82
CA PRO A 22 -45.47 16.96 -11.60
C PRO A 22 -44.92 15.95 -10.60
N ILE A 23 -44.77 16.44 -9.39
CA ILE A 23 -44.56 15.69 -8.16
C ILE A 23 -45.72 14.70 -8.02
N PHE A 24 -45.45 13.40 -8.19
CA PHE A 24 -46.34 12.34 -7.73
C PHE A 24 -46.23 12.24 -6.21
N VAL A 25 -46.99 13.08 -5.50
CA VAL A 25 -47.47 12.79 -4.16
C VAL A 25 -48.77 12.02 -4.32
N THR A 26 -48.83 10.79 -3.81
CA THR A 26 -49.96 10.21 -3.03
C THR A 26 -49.75 8.71 -2.89
N GLY A 27 -49.43 8.28 -1.68
CA GLY A 27 -49.38 6.87 -1.27
C GLY A 27 -49.35 6.77 0.25
N CYS A 28 -50.45 7.16 0.90
CA CYS A 28 -50.80 6.66 2.23
C CYS A 28 -51.54 5.33 2.05
N GLY A 29 -51.15 4.31 2.83
CA GLY A 29 -51.87 3.06 3.08
C GLY A 29 -51.13 2.34 4.22
N ASP A 30 -51.55 2.50 5.49
CA ASP A 30 -52.71 1.85 6.16
C ASP A 30 -52.33 0.43 6.62
N SER A 31 -52.05 0.29 7.93
CA SER A 31 -52.80 -0.56 8.90
C SER A 31 -52.49 -2.06 8.71
N GLY A 32 -51.94 -2.82 9.67
CA GLY A 32 -52.04 -2.80 11.13
C GLY A 32 -52.41 -4.24 11.50
N ASP A 33 -51.63 -4.93 12.33
CA ASP A 33 -52.06 -6.12 13.06
C ASP A 33 -51.09 -6.35 14.23
N ASP A 34 -51.60 -5.98 15.41
CA ASP A 34 -51.18 -6.46 16.72
C ASP A 34 -51.63 -7.93 16.85
N ASP A 35 -50.72 -8.85 17.18
CA ASP A 35 -51.11 -10.11 17.82
C ASP A 35 -50.24 -10.31 19.07
N ASP A 36 -50.87 -9.96 20.20
CA ASP A 36 -50.50 -10.34 21.56
C ASP A 36 -50.90 -11.80 21.78
N SER A 37 -49.92 -12.65 22.05
CA SER A 37 -50.14 -13.87 22.83
C SER A 37 -48.89 -14.15 23.66
N THR A 38 -48.94 -13.56 24.85
CA THR A 38 -48.41 -14.08 26.11
C THR A 38 -47.94 -15.55 26.07
N GLY A 39 -46.63 -15.72 26.20
CA GLY A 39 -45.95 -16.97 26.50
C GLY A 39 -44.81 -16.67 27.47
N ASP A 40 -45.14 -16.74 28.76
CA ASP A 40 -44.25 -16.63 29.90
C ASP A 40 -43.09 -17.63 29.79
N ASP A 41 -41.86 -17.13 29.67
CA ASP A 41 -40.68 -17.86 30.12
C ASP A 41 -39.64 -16.83 30.58
N VAL A 42 -39.66 -16.58 31.88
CA VAL A 42 -38.70 -15.72 32.59
C VAL A 42 -37.35 -16.42 32.58
N VAL A 43 -36.60 -16.26 31.48
CA VAL A 43 -35.17 -16.53 31.46
C VAL A 43 -34.50 -15.40 32.23
N ALA A 44 -34.07 -15.74 33.44
CA ALA A 44 -33.24 -14.87 34.27
C ALA A 44 -32.02 -14.36 33.46
N PRO A 45 -31.60 -13.11 33.66
CA PRO A 45 -30.34 -12.64 33.09
C PRO A 45 -29.20 -13.51 33.64
N ASP A 46 -28.46 -14.12 32.73
CA ASP A 46 -27.17 -14.76 33.01
C ASP A 46 -26.27 -13.74 33.73
N PRO A 47 -25.71 -14.06 34.91
CA PRO A 47 -24.82 -13.14 35.60
C PRO A 47 -23.56 -12.96 34.76
N GLU A 48 -23.23 -11.70 34.45
CA GLU A 48 -21.97 -11.35 33.80
C GLU A 48 -20.79 -12.07 34.47
N PRO A 49 -19.82 -12.61 33.70
CA PRO A 49 -18.65 -13.22 34.28
C PRO A 49 -17.86 -12.17 35.06
N VAL A 50 -17.78 -12.37 36.38
CA VAL A 50 -16.86 -11.61 37.25
C VAL A 50 -15.44 -11.81 36.69
N PRO A 51 -14.69 -10.75 36.40
CA PRO A 51 -13.30 -10.91 35.97
C PRO A 51 -12.50 -11.59 37.08
N GLU A 52 -11.88 -12.72 36.75
CA GLU A 52 -10.93 -13.40 37.63
C GLU A 52 -9.82 -12.43 38.03
N PRO A 53 -9.32 -12.50 39.29
CA PRO A 53 -8.12 -11.76 39.66
C PRO A 53 -6.97 -12.25 38.78
N THR A 54 -6.41 -11.34 37.99
CA THR A 54 -5.13 -11.53 37.29
C THR A 54 -4.12 -12.21 38.21
N PRO A 55 -3.51 -13.34 37.81
CA PRO A 55 -2.37 -13.87 38.53
C PRO A 55 -1.31 -12.78 38.54
N GLN A 56 -0.89 -12.36 39.74
CA GLN A 56 0.29 -11.53 39.83
C GLN A 56 1.43 -12.31 39.20
N LEU A 57 2.04 -11.70 38.17
CA LEU A 57 3.25 -12.17 37.54
C LEU A 57 4.30 -12.32 38.65
N GLU A 58 4.49 -13.53 39.15
CA GLU A 58 5.60 -13.86 40.02
C GLU A 58 6.87 -13.45 39.28
N GLN A 59 7.54 -12.45 39.84
CA GLN A 59 8.76 -11.87 39.32
C GLN A 59 9.75 -13.02 39.16
N GLN A 60 10.06 -13.35 37.91
CA GLN A 60 11.15 -14.26 37.63
C GLN A 60 12.41 -13.71 38.31
N PRO A 61 13.15 -14.53 39.08
CA PRO A 61 14.37 -14.07 39.71
C PRO A 61 15.31 -13.55 38.62
N GLN A 62 15.82 -12.33 38.80
CA GLN A 62 16.83 -11.79 37.91
C GLN A 62 18.03 -12.75 37.88
N PRO A 63 18.64 -13.02 36.71
CA PRO A 63 19.90 -13.75 36.66
C PRO A 63 20.93 -12.99 37.50
N GLU A 64 21.63 -13.71 38.37
CA GLU A 64 22.68 -13.14 39.20
C GLU A 64 23.72 -12.40 38.31
N PRO A 65 24.23 -11.23 38.73
CA PRO A 65 25.33 -10.61 38.02
C PRO A 65 26.54 -11.55 38.07
N PRO A 66 27.30 -11.69 36.97
CA PRO A 66 28.51 -12.49 36.98
C PRO A 66 29.45 -11.95 38.07
N PRO A 67 30.18 -12.83 38.77
CA PRO A 67 31.07 -12.41 39.85
C PRO A 67 32.09 -11.41 39.31
N GLN A 68 32.11 -10.21 39.91
CA GLN A 68 33.18 -9.25 39.66
C GLN A 68 34.47 -9.85 40.23
N GLN A 69 35.37 -10.27 39.36
CA GLN A 69 36.74 -10.58 39.77
C GLN A 69 37.40 -9.27 40.22
N GLN A 70 37.54 -9.11 41.54
CA GLN A 70 38.40 -8.09 42.11
C GLN A 70 39.88 -8.46 41.90
N PRO A 71 40.77 -7.45 41.85
CA PRO A 71 42.07 -7.55 41.19
C PRO A 71 43.09 -8.28 42.05
N GLU A 72 43.52 -9.45 41.60
CA GLU A 72 44.72 -10.08 42.16
C GLU A 72 45.95 -9.36 41.61
N GLN A 73 46.68 -8.75 42.54
CA GLN A 73 47.93 -8.06 42.26
C GLN A 73 48.97 -9.06 41.72
N GLN A 74 49.63 -8.63 40.65
CA GLN A 74 50.85 -9.23 40.11
C GLN A 74 51.95 -9.31 41.20
N PRO A 75 52.61 -10.45 41.35
CA PRO A 75 54.06 -10.52 41.11
C PRO A 75 54.43 -11.87 40.45
N GLU A 76 55.48 -12.13 39.68
CA GLU A 76 56.67 -11.46 39.18
C GLU A 76 57.17 -12.36 38.01
N GLN A 77 58.14 -11.89 37.24
CA GLN A 77 58.52 -12.41 35.92
C GLN A 77 59.38 -13.70 35.91
N GLN A 78 59.27 -14.47 34.80
CA GLN A 78 60.31 -15.13 33.96
C GLN A 78 59.98 -16.59 33.54
N PRO A 79 60.49 -17.13 32.41
CA PRO A 79 60.82 -16.52 31.12
C PRO A 79 60.28 -17.30 29.89
N GLU A 80 60.09 -16.55 28.80
CA GLU A 80 60.01 -16.92 27.37
C GLU A 80 60.01 -18.41 26.95
N GLN A 81 58.86 -18.88 26.46
CA GLN A 81 58.82 -19.74 25.26
C GLN A 81 57.77 -19.16 24.31
N GLN A 82 58.21 -18.37 23.34
CA GLN A 82 57.39 -17.97 22.20
C GLN A 82 56.94 -19.23 21.45
N PRO A 83 55.63 -19.47 21.26
CA PRO A 83 55.19 -20.35 20.20
C PRO A 83 55.66 -19.74 18.87
N GLU A 84 56.20 -20.59 18.01
CA GLU A 84 56.80 -20.21 16.74
C GLU A 84 55.85 -19.33 15.91
N ARG A 85 56.39 -18.22 15.40
CA ARG A 85 55.71 -17.32 14.46
C ARG A 85 55.21 -18.13 13.26
N GLN A 86 53.90 -18.36 13.20
CA GLN A 86 53.27 -18.61 11.91
C GLN A 86 53.55 -17.38 11.02
N PRO A 87 53.93 -17.55 9.74
CA PRO A 87 54.10 -16.42 8.85
C PRO A 87 52.78 -15.67 8.78
N GLU A 88 52.79 -14.41 9.20
CA GLU A 88 51.67 -13.50 9.02
C GLU A 88 51.33 -13.48 7.54
N GLN A 89 50.19 -14.08 7.18
CA GLN A 89 49.58 -13.85 5.88
C GLN A 89 49.23 -12.35 5.85
N GLN A 90 50.05 -11.58 5.15
CA GLN A 90 49.70 -10.20 4.82
C GLN A 90 48.30 -10.22 4.19
N PRO A 91 47.35 -9.38 4.65
CA PRO A 91 46.07 -9.25 3.99
C PRO A 91 46.33 -8.95 2.51
N GLU A 92 45.80 -9.78 1.61
CA GLU A 92 45.75 -9.43 0.19
C GLU A 92 45.11 -8.03 0.07
N PRO A 93 45.62 -7.15 -0.82
CA PRO A 93 44.98 -5.87 -1.08
C PRO A 93 43.53 -6.10 -1.51
N GLN A 94 42.58 -5.88 -0.60
CA GLN A 94 41.16 -5.95 -0.92
C GLN A 94 40.84 -4.78 -1.83
N LEU A 95 40.51 -5.09 -3.08
CA LEU A 95 39.97 -4.10 -4.02
C LEU A 95 38.74 -3.45 -3.36
N PRO A 96 38.59 -2.11 -3.41
CA PRO A 96 37.44 -1.45 -2.79
C PRO A 96 36.14 -2.09 -3.27
N PRO A 97 35.13 -2.27 -2.38
CA PRO A 97 33.85 -2.84 -2.75
C PRO A 97 33.27 -2.03 -3.90
N GLN A 98 32.88 -2.71 -4.98
CA GLN A 98 32.19 -2.05 -6.07
C GLN A 98 30.83 -1.53 -5.56
N PRO A 99 30.36 -0.37 -6.05
CA PRO A 99 29.04 0.12 -5.70
C PRO A 99 27.99 -0.94 -6.02
N GLU A 100 27.16 -1.30 -5.04
CA GLU A 100 25.99 -2.13 -5.31
C GLU A 100 25.03 -1.34 -6.22
N PRO A 101 24.36 -2.01 -7.17
CA PRO A 101 23.33 -1.34 -7.96
C PRO A 101 22.26 -0.77 -7.01
N PRO A 102 21.68 0.40 -7.34
CA PRO A 102 20.62 0.98 -6.53
C PRO A 102 19.47 -0.02 -6.38
N PRO A 103 18.74 0.02 -5.25
CA PRO A 103 17.55 -0.80 -5.09
C PRO A 103 16.54 -0.48 -6.21
N GLY A 104 15.91 -1.53 -6.74
CA GLY A 104 14.86 -1.39 -7.77
C GLY A 104 13.59 -0.73 -7.23
N VAL A 105 12.69 -0.38 -8.12
CA VAL A 105 11.42 0.29 -7.80
C VAL A 105 10.53 -0.64 -6.96
N SER A 106 9.98 -0.11 -5.86
CA SER A 106 9.06 -0.84 -4.99
C SER A 106 7.62 -0.69 -5.46
N PHE A 107 6.92 -1.82 -5.63
CA PHE A 107 5.48 -1.75 -5.88
C PHE A 107 4.75 -1.09 -4.71
N GLN A 108 5.08 -1.50 -3.48
CA GLN A 108 4.35 -1.10 -2.28
C GLN A 108 4.52 0.39 -1.96
N GLU A 109 5.73 0.91 -2.15
CA GLU A 109 6.10 2.29 -1.78
C GLU A 109 5.93 3.29 -2.92
N GLU A 110 6.12 2.88 -4.19
CA GLU A 110 6.18 3.81 -5.31
C GLU A 110 5.04 3.64 -6.30
N ILE A 111 4.61 2.41 -6.60
CA ILE A 111 3.58 2.16 -7.62
C ILE A 111 2.16 2.19 -7.04
N LEU A 112 1.93 1.47 -5.94
CA LEU A 112 0.61 1.33 -5.34
C LEU A 112 0.01 2.68 -4.91
N PRO A 113 0.77 3.62 -4.28
CA PRO A 113 0.21 4.93 -3.94
C PRO A 113 -0.27 5.72 -5.17
N ILE A 114 0.40 5.58 -6.31
CA ILE A 114 -0.02 6.23 -7.56
C ILE A 114 -1.31 5.58 -8.08
N LEU A 115 -1.38 4.24 -8.07
CA LEU A 115 -2.59 3.50 -8.44
C LEU A 115 -3.77 3.91 -7.56
N GLN A 116 -3.60 3.97 -6.23
CA GLN A 116 -4.65 4.33 -5.29
C GLN A 116 -5.11 5.78 -5.44
N ALA A 117 -4.18 6.71 -5.65
CA ALA A 117 -4.50 8.13 -5.77
C ALA A 117 -5.20 8.47 -7.10
N SER A 118 -4.81 7.81 -8.19
CA SER A 118 -5.15 8.25 -9.54
C SER A 118 -6.01 7.28 -10.35
N CYS A 119 -6.02 5.99 -9.99
CA CYS A 119 -6.60 4.94 -10.82
C CYS A 119 -7.70 4.15 -10.09
N ALA A 120 -7.40 3.62 -8.91
CA ALA A 120 -8.30 2.82 -8.07
C ALA A 120 -9.33 3.71 -7.34
N VAL A 121 -10.03 4.53 -8.11
CA VAL A 121 -11.14 5.38 -7.66
C VAL A 121 -12.45 4.68 -8.00
N ALA A 122 -13.44 4.79 -7.10
CA ALA A 122 -14.77 4.22 -7.29
C ALA A 122 -15.37 4.65 -8.65
N GLY A 123 -15.83 3.67 -9.43
CA GLY A 123 -16.36 3.88 -10.78
C GLY A 123 -15.31 3.95 -11.90
N CYS A 124 -14.01 3.92 -11.58
CA CYS A 124 -12.91 3.90 -12.55
C CYS A 124 -12.18 2.55 -12.60
N HIS A 125 -11.39 2.22 -11.58
CA HIS A 125 -10.63 0.96 -11.50
C HIS A 125 -10.56 0.40 -10.07
N ALA A 126 -11.64 0.55 -9.31
CA ALA A 126 -11.82 -0.04 -7.98
C ALA A 126 -13.10 -0.89 -7.92
N ALA A 127 -13.14 -1.82 -6.97
CA ALA A 127 -14.33 -2.59 -6.65
C ALA A 127 -15.53 -1.68 -6.28
N PRO A 128 -16.77 -2.19 -6.38
CA PRO A 128 -17.16 -3.53 -6.84
C PRO A 128 -17.29 -3.67 -8.36
N ASN A 129 -17.50 -2.57 -9.10
CA ASN A 129 -17.89 -2.61 -10.51
C ASN A 129 -17.00 -1.72 -11.39
N PRO A 130 -15.68 -1.99 -11.48
CA PRO A 130 -14.82 -1.21 -12.34
C PRO A 130 -15.14 -1.49 -13.83
N PRO A 131 -15.12 -0.46 -14.70
CA PRO A 131 -15.10 -0.61 -16.15
C PRO A 131 -14.20 -1.76 -16.62
N LYS A 132 -14.75 -2.63 -17.46
CA LYS A 132 -14.07 -3.82 -18.02
C LYS A 132 -13.55 -4.81 -16.96
N GLY A 133 -14.00 -4.70 -15.71
CA GLY A 133 -13.56 -5.58 -14.62
C GLY A 133 -12.11 -5.36 -14.18
N LEU A 134 -11.46 -4.26 -14.57
CA LEU A 134 -10.07 -3.98 -14.17
C LEU A 134 -10.03 -3.33 -12.79
N ASN A 135 -9.61 -4.10 -11.79
CA ASN A 135 -9.36 -3.62 -10.44
C ASN A 135 -7.85 -3.35 -10.23
N LEU A 136 -7.51 -2.22 -9.61
CA LEU A 136 -6.15 -1.76 -9.36
C LEU A 136 -5.88 -1.46 -7.88
N GLU A 137 -6.76 -1.90 -6.97
CA GLU A 137 -6.64 -1.67 -5.52
C GLU A 137 -5.47 -2.42 -4.86
N THR A 138 -5.09 -3.57 -5.42
CA THR A 138 -4.01 -4.43 -4.90
C THR A 138 -3.10 -4.93 -6.02
N TYR A 139 -1.90 -5.39 -5.65
CA TYR A 139 -0.99 -6.06 -6.60
C TYR A 139 -1.68 -7.23 -7.30
N ALA A 140 -2.36 -8.10 -6.53
CA ALA A 140 -2.99 -9.30 -7.06
C ALA A 140 -4.11 -8.97 -8.07
N ASP A 141 -4.87 -7.92 -7.80
CA ASP A 141 -5.91 -7.44 -8.73
C ASP A 141 -5.30 -6.84 -10.01
N PHE A 142 -4.24 -6.05 -9.87
CA PHE A 142 -3.54 -5.45 -10.99
C PHE A 142 -2.89 -6.50 -11.90
N GLU A 143 -2.24 -7.51 -11.29
CA GLU A 143 -1.65 -8.66 -11.98
C GLU A 143 -2.73 -9.48 -12.70
N LYS A 144 -3.82 -9.80 -12.01
CA LYS A 144 -4.99 -10.49 -12.59
C LYS A 144 -5.57 -9.73 -13.79
N GLY A 145 -5.48 -8.39 -13.78
CA GLY A 145 -5.91 -7.53 -14.87
C GLY A 145 -5.12 -7.74 -16.18
N GLY A 146 -3.89 -8.28 -16.10
CA GLY A 146 -3.08 -8.63 -17.28
C GLY A 146 -2.75 -7.43 -18.18
N VAL A 147 -2.61 -6.24 -17.59
CA VAL A 147 -2.38 -4.99 -18.34
C VAL A 147 -0.90 -4.57 -18.38
N PHE A 148 -0.02 -5.28 -17.68
CA PHE A 148 1.42 -5.15 -17.77
C PHE A 148 2.08 -6.49 -18.10
N ASN A 149 3.23 -6.43 -18.76
CA ASN A 149 4.07 -7.57 -19.11
C ASN A 149 5.40 -7.42 -18.35
N PRO A 150 5.67 -8.23 -17.32
CA PRO A 150 6.95 -8.17 -16.61
C PRO A 150 8.14 -8.27 -17.56
N GLY A 151 9.06 -7.31 -17.49
CA GLY A 151 10.23 -7.17 -18.36
C GLY A 151 9.98 -6.47 -19.70
N ASP A 152 8.75 -6.01 -19.98
CA ASP A 152 8.40 -5.33 -21.23
C ASP A 152 7.40 -4.18 -21.02
N SER A 153 7.92 -3.03 -20.60
CA SER A 153 7.14 -1.80 -20.46
C SER A 153 6.54 -1.32 -21.79
N ASN A 154 7.25 -1.51 -22.91
CA ASN A 154 6.80 -1.11 -24.24
C ASN A 154 5.60 -1.92 -24.74
N GLY A 155 5.55 -3.22 -24.44
CA GLY A 155 4.42 -4.09 -24.77
C GLY A 155 3.25 -3.98 -23.79
N SER A 156 3.44 -3.30 -22.66
CA SER A 156 2.44 -3.20 -21.59
C SER A 156 1.29 -2.24 -21.93
N VAL A 157 0.05 -2.71 -21.75
CA VAL A 157 -1.16 -1.91 -22.02
C VAL A 157 -1.24 -0.71 -21.07
N VAL A 158 -0.86 -0.88 -19.82
CA VAL A 158 -0.90 0.19 -18.80
C VAL A 158 -0.04 1.38 -19.23
N ILE A 159 1.17 1.14 -19.75
CA ILE A 159 2.07 2.20 -20.22
C ILE A 159 1.42 2.98 -21.37
N ARG A 160 0.89 2.29 -22.37
CA ARG A 160 0.17 2.94 -23.49
C ARG A 160 -1.04 3.77 -23.01
N ARG A 161 -1.66 3.40 -21.89
CA ARG A 161 -2.82 4.11 -21.35
C ARG A 161 -2.42 5.35 -20.55
N ILE A 162 -1.38 5.26 -19.74
CA ILE A 162 -0.89 6.39 -18.93
C ILE A 162 -0.02 7.37 -19.70
N ASP A 163 0.62 6.91 -20.78
CA ASP A 163 1.45 7.72 -21.68
C ASP A 163 0.65 8.13 -22.92
N GLY A 164 -0.20 9.15 -22.76
CA GLY A 164 -1.00 9.73 -23.84
C GLY A 164 -2.25 8.95 -24.25
N GLY A 165 -2.52 7.78 -23.66
CA GLY A 165 -3.69 6.94 -23.94
C GLY A 165 -4.97 7.30 -23.18
N GLY A 166 -4.98 8.45 -22.51
CA GLY A 166 -6.15 9.06 -21.89
C GLY A 166 -6.49 8.56 -20.48
N MET A 167 -5.58 7.85 -19.81
CA MET A 167 -5.72 7.49 -18.40
C MET A 167 -4.63 8.16 -17.54
N PRO A 168 -4.95 8.60 -16.32
CA PRO A 168 -6.31 8.79 -15.81
C PRO A 168 -7.00 9.98 -16.52
N PRO A 169 -8.35 10.03 -16.51
CA PRO A 169 -9.09 11.08 -17.21
C PRO A 169 -8.83 12.46 -16.56
N GLY A 170 -8.68 13.49 -17.39
CA GLY A 170 -8.57 14.90 -16.96
C GLY A 170 -7.17 15.33 -16.53
N ALA A 171 -6.51 14.56 -15.66
CA ALA A 171 -5.19 14.89 -15.11
C ALA A 171 -4.17 13.77 -15.40
N PRO A 172 -3.46 13.80 -16.54
CA PRO A 172 -2.45 12.80 -16.86
C PRO A 172 -1.38 12.70 -15.76
N LEU A 173 -0.79 11.51 -15.61
CA LEU A 173 0.33 11.33 -14.69
C LEU A 173 1.54 12.18 -15.11
N ALA A 174 2.34 12.56 -14.12
CA ALA A 174 3.61 13.23 -14.37
C ALA A 174 4.62 12.28 -15.02
N ALA A 175 5.58 12.83 -15.77
CA ALA A 175 6.51 12.02 -16.57
C ALA A 175 7.41 11.11 -15.71
N ASP A 176 7.78 11.56 -14.51
CA ASP A 176 8.49 10.80 -13.49
C ASP A 176 7.66 9.63 -12.95
N GLN A 177 6.37 9.84 -12.70
CA GLN A 177 5.46 8.76 -12.31
C GLN A 177 5.32 7.72 -13.42
N ILE A 178 5.17 8.15 -14.68
CA ILE A 178 5.14 7.22 -15.82
C ILE A 178 6.46 6.44 -15.92
N GLN A 179 7.59 7.09 -15.64
CA GLN A 179 8.90 6.43 -15.64
C GLN A 179 9.00 5.37 -14.54
N LEU A 180 8.48 5.62 -13.33
CA LEU A 180 8.42 4.60 -12.27
C LEU A 180 7.68 3.34 -12.74
N PHE A 181 6.54 3.48 -13.44
CA PHE A 181 5.83 2.32 -13.99
C PHE A 181 6.67 1.58 -15.05
N LYS A 182 7.40 2.30 -15.90
CA LYS A 182 8.25 1.68 -16.93
C LYS A 182 9.38 0.89 -16.27
N ASP A 183 10.10 1.52 -15.34
CA ASP A 183 11.24 0.93 -14.64
C ASP A 183 10.79 -0.28 -13.82
N TRP A 184 9.73 -0.16 -13.02
CA TRP A 184 9.17 -1.27 -12.25
C TRP A 184 8.76 -2.46 -13.13
N ILE A 185 8.12 -2.19 -14.27
CA ILE A 185 7.75 -3.26 -15.22
C ILE A 185 9.00 -3.91 -15.79
N ASP A 186 9.97 -3.13 -16.26
CA ASP A 186 11.20 -3.63 -16.88
C ASP A 186 12.09 -4.40 -15.89
N GLU A 187 12.00 -4.09 -14.59
CA GLU A 187 12.62 -4.82 -13.48
C GLU A 187 11.90 -6.13 -13.10
N GLY A 188 10.82 -6.46 -13.80
CA GLY A 188 10.06 -7.71 -13.62
C GLY A 188 8.80 -7.56 -12.79
N ALA A 189 8.30 -6.34 -12.58
CA ALA A 189 7.02 -6.03 -11.97
C ALA A 189 6.78 -6.75 -10.62
N LYS A 190 7.78 -6.71 -9.73
CA LYS A 190 7.74 -7.45 -8.45
C LYS A 190 6.76 -6.84 -7.47
N ASN A 191 6.21 -7.67 -6.60
CA ASN A 191 5.48 -7.22 -5.41
C ASN A 191 6.46 -7.10 -4.24
N ASN A 192 7.07 -5.92 -4.06
CA ASN A 192 8.16 -5.63 -3.13
C ASN A 192 7.98 -4.31 -2.38
#